data_AF-A0A0Q6RFU7-F1
#
_entry.id   AF-A0A0Q6RFU7-F1
#
_cell.length_a   1.000
_cell.length_b   1.000
_cell.length_c   1.000
_cell.angle_alpha   90.00
_cell.angle_beta   90.00
_cell.angle_gamma   90.00
#
_symmetry.space_group_name_H-M   'P 1'
#
loop_
_entity.id
_entity.type
_entity.pdbx_description
1 polymer ?
#
loop_
_entity_poly.entity_id
_entity_poly.type
_entity_poly.pdbx_seq_one_letter_code
_entity_poly.pdbx_strand_id
1 'polypeptide(L)'
;MKFTNTQAGPRGLNAISGPVLVDPGQSVEAEVYAREQQHIEAAGWFAVEGSYTDNPGASGGPALKATAADTSELDELKKQLAARDAELEKLKGDAKQKADDTPSERDELKKQAAELGLEYPGNISNVKLKELIDAKLAS
;
A
#
# COMPACT_ATOMS: atom_id res chain seq x y z
N MET A 1 -15.01 -23.26 -29.23
CA MET A 1 -15.54 -21.88 -29.37
C MET A 1 -14.75 -21.16 -30.46
N LYS A 2 -15.32 -20.14 -31.11
CA LYS A 2 -14.70 -19.47 -32.26
C LYS A 2 -14.15 -18.10 -31.88
N PHE A 3 -12.90 -17.85 -32.24
CA PHE A 3 -12.22 -16.58 -32.04
C PHE A 3 -11.86 -15.98 -33.39
N THR A 4 -12.22 -14.71 -33.59
CA THR A 4 -11.84 -13.96 -34.80
C THR A 4 -11.00 -12.76 -34.39
N ASN A 5 -9.76 -12.66 -34.87
CA ASN A 5 -8.92 -11.50 -34.58
C ASN A 5 -9.42 -10.30 -35.40
N THR A 6 -9.83 -9.23 -34.74
CA THR A 6 -10.37 -8.03 -35.39
C THR A 6 -9.32 -6.91 -35.50
N GLN A 7 -8.11 -7.13 -35.00
CA GLN A 7 -7.07 -6.12 -34.87
C GLN A 7 -5.84 -6.48 -35.72
N ALA A 8 -5.11 -5.47 -36.19
CA ALA A 8 -3.83 -5.67 -36.89
C ALA A 8 -2.66 -6.01 -35.94
N GLY A 9 -2.89 -5.94 -34.62
CA GLY A 9 -1.87 -6.03 -33.58
C GLY A 9 -1.74 -7.44 -32.97
N PRO A 10 -2.09 -7.65 -31.69
CA PRO A 10 -1.85 -8.91 -30.99
C PRO A 10 -2.50 -10.11 -31.68
N ARG A 11 -1.75 -11.22 -31.76
CA ARG A 11 -2.17 -12.47 -32.43
C ARG A 11 -2.29 -13.67 -31.49
N GLY A 12 -1.81 -13.54 -30.25
CA GLY A 12 -1.73 -14.66 -29.31
C GLY A 12 -3.06 -14.92 -28.61
N LEU A 13 -3.53 -16.17 -28.68
CA LEU A 13 -4.65 -16.70 -27.92
C LEU A 13 -4.14 -17.80 -27.00
N ASN A 14 -4.48 -17.72 -25.71
CA ASN A 14 -4.11 -18.74 -24.73
C ASN A 14 -5.17 -19.85 -24.69
N ALA A 15 -5.02 -20.87 -25.53
CA ALA A 15 -5.95 -22.00 -25.58
C ALA A 15 -5.52 -23.13 -24.62
N ILE A 16 -6.47 -24.03 -24.32
CA ILE A 16 -6.24 -25.19 -23.45
C ILE A 16 -5.13 -26.09 -24.01
N SER A 17 -5.11 -26.28 -25.32
CA SER A 17 -4.09 -27.05 -26.03
C SER A 17 -2.72 -26.35 -26.11
N GLY A 18 -2.61 -25.14 -25.57
CA GLY A 18 -1.44 -24.28 -25.66
C GLY A 18 -1.68 -23.01 -26.48
N PRO A 19 -0.64 -22.17 -26.68
CA PRO A 19 -0.77 -20.92 -27.41
C PRO A 19 -1.17 -21.14 -28.87
N VAL A 20 -2.16 -20.37 -29.33
CA VAL A 20 -2.63 -20.35 -30.72
C VAL A 20 -2.38 -18.96 -31.30
N LEU A 21 -1.84 -18.91 -32.52
CA LEU A 21 -1.68 -17.66 -33.26
C LEU A 21 -2.85 -17.47 -34.22
N VAL A 22 -3.50 -16.32 -34.15
CA VAL A 22 -4.64 -15.95 -34.99
C VAL A 22 -4.29 -14.66 -35.72
N ASP A 23 -4.10 -14.75 -37.04
CA ASP A 23 -3.81 -13.60 -37.88
C ASP A 23 -4.97 -12.58 -37.91
N PRO A 24 -4.69 -11.29 -38.19
CA PRO A 24 -5.74 -10.29 -38.39
C PRO A 24 -6.77 -10.75 -39.43
N GLY A 25 -8.06 -10.75 -39.06
CA GLY A 25 -9.17 -11.24 -39.88
C GLY A 25 -9.33 -12.75 -39.93
N GLN A 26 -8.41 -13.54 -39.36
CA GLN A 26 -8.54 -14.98 -39.27
C GLN A 26 -9.51 -15.38 -38.16
N SER A 27 -10.33 -16.40 -38.42
CA SER A 27 -11.09 -17.11 -37.41
C SER A 27 -10.47 -18.48 -37.12
N VAL A 28 -10.38 -18.85 -35.84
CA VAL A 28 -9.98 -20.19 -35.40
C VAL A 28 -10.99 -20.76 -34.42
N GLU A 29 -11.13 -22.08 -34.43
CA GLU A 29 -11.78 -22.81 -33.35
C GLU A 29 -10.73 -23.20 -32.32
N ALA A 30 -10.95 -22.79 -31.08
CA ALA A 30 -10.09 -23.14 -29.96
C ALA A 30 -10.96 -23.36 -28.72
N GLU A 31 -10.43 -24.11 -27.77
CA GLU A 31 -11.01 -24.21 -26.43
C GLU A 31 -10.20 -23.33 -25.50
N VAL A 32 -10.89 -22.51 -24.71
CA VAL A 32 -10.28 -21.60 -23.75
C VAL A 32 -11.03 -21.72 -22.44
N TYR A 33 -10.26 -21.70 -21.35
CA TYR A 33 -10.84 -21.78 -20.02
C TYR A 33 -11.58 -20.51 -19.61
N ALA A 34 -12.65 -20.66 -18.82
CA ALA A 34 -13.49 -19.55 -18.34
C ALA A 34 -12.73 -18.50 -17.53
N ARG A 35 -11.57 -18.84 -16.93
CA ARG A 35 -10.72 -17.85 -16.25
C ARG A 35 -10.14 -16.78 -17.20
N GLU A 36 -9.96 -17.12 -18.47
CA GLU A 36 -9.37 -16.22 -19.47
C GLU A 36 -10.44 -15.27 -20.06
N GLN A 37 -11.73 -15.57 -19.86
CA GLN A 37 -12.85 -14.81 -20.41
C GLN A 37 -12.72 -13.31 -20.13
N GLN A 38 -12.51 -12.94 -18.86
CA GLN A 38 -12.41 -11.55 -18.45
C GLN A 38 -11.28 -10.82 -19.17
N HIS A 39 -10.13 -11.48 -19.37
CA HIS A 39 -8.98 -10.88 -20.03
C HIS A 39 -9.21 -10.73 -21.53
N ILE A 40 -9.77 -11.74 -22.19
CA ILE A 40 -10.01 -11.74 -23.63
C ILE A 40 -11.07 -10.69 -23.99
N GLU A 41 -12.18 -10.64 -23.25
CA GLU A 41 -13.26 -9.68 -23.50
C GLU A 41 -12.84 -8.25 -23.16
N ALA A 42 -12.08 -8.04 -22.09
CA ALA A 42 -11.58 -6.70 -21.74
C ALA A 42 -10.54 -6.18 -22.75
N ALA A 43 -9.73 -7.07 -23.35
CA ALA A 43 -8.74 -6.67 -24.34
C ALA A 43 -9.38 -6.23 -25.67
N GLY A 44 -10.53 -6.81 -26.03
CA GLY A 44 -11.25 -6.45 -27.26
C GLY A 44 -10.51 -6.79 -28.57
N TRP A 45 -9.49 -7.64 -28.51
CA TRP A 45 -8.70 -8.06 -29.69
C TRP A 45 -9.39 -9.11 -30.53
N PHE A 46 -10.26 -9.91 -29.90
CA PHE A 46 -10.95 -11.02 -30.53
C PHE A 46 -12.46 -10.85 -30.41
N ALA A 47 -13.17 -11.05 -31.52
CA ALA A 47 -14.60 -11.35 -31.48
C ALA A 47 -14.76 -12.83 -31.11
N VAL A 48 -15.54 -13.08 -30.05
CA VAL A 48 -15.68 -14.41 -29.44
C VAL A 48 -17.11 -14.90 -29.64
N GLU A 49 -17.26 -16.12 -30.17
CA GLU A 49 -18.54 -16.80 -30.34
C GLU A 49 -18.52 -18.18 -29.66
N GLY A 50 -19.50 -18.43 -28.79
CA GLY A 50 -19.64 -19.67 -28.02
C GLY A 50 -19.33 -19.50 -26.53
N SER A 51 -19.19 -20.64 -25.83
CA SER A 51 -18.97 -20.69 -24.39
C SER A 51 -17.55 -21.13 -24.04
N TYR A 52 -17.01 -20.57 -22.95
CA TYR A 52 -15.73 -20.99 -22.38
C TYR A 52 -15.85 -22.34 -21.68
N THR A 53 -14.71 -23.03 -21.56
CA THR A 53 -14.61 -24.32 -20.86
C THR A 53 -14.39 -24.10 -19.37
N ASP A 54 -15.04 -24.88 -18.52
CA ASP A 54 -14.82 -24.82 -17.08
C ASP A 54 -13.35 -25.14 -16.72
N ASN A 55 -12.84 -24.46 -15.71
CA ASN A 55 -11.48 -24.71 -15.24
C ASN A 55 -11.43 -26.03 -14.44
N PRO A 56 -10.59 -27.01 -14.81
CA PRO A 56 -10.40 -28.21 -14.01
C PRO A 56 -9.81 -27.81 -12.66
N GLY A 57 -10.42 -28.27 -11.56
CA GLY A 57 -10.01 -27.90 -10.20
C GLY A 57 -10.60 -26.58 -9.67
N ALA A 58 -11.57 -25.97 -10.38
CA ALA A 58 -12.31 -24.81 -9.86
C ALA A 58 -13.18 -25.11 -8.63
N SER A 59 -13.30 -26.37 -8.20
CA SER A 59 -13.66 -26.69 -6.83
C SER A 59 -12.40 -26.62 -5.94
N GLY A 60 -11.99 -25.42 -5.52
CA GLY A 60 -11.08 -25.29 -4.37
C GLY A 60 -10.04 -24.16 -4.37
N GLY A 61 -9.95 -23.31 -5.40
CA GLY A 61 -9.17 -22.06 -5.30
C GLY A 61 -10.00 -20.94 -4.67
N PRO A 62 -9.44 -20.04 -3.84
CA PRO A 62 -10.22 -18.94 -3.27
C PRO A 62 -10.76 -18.07 -4.42
N ALA A 63 -12.06 -18.18 -4.64
CA ALA A 63 -12.77 -17.37 -5.61
C ALA A 63 -12.63 -15.90 -5.19
N LEU A 64 -11.98 -15.08 -6.01
CA LEU A 64 -11.97 -13.61 -5.87
C LEU A 64 -13.39 -13.00 -5.82
N LYS A 65 -14.43 -13.77 -6.16
CA LYS A 65 -15.84 -13.40 -6.01
C LYS A 65 -16.43 -13.66 -4.61
N ALA A 66 -15.84 -14.51 -3.78
CA ALA A 66 -16.33 -14.80 -2.43
C ALA A 66 -15.90 -13.72 -1.41
N THR A 67 -14.77 -13.05 -1.63
CA THR A 67 -14.31 -11.92 -0.79
C THR A 67 -15.12 -10.63 -1.01
N ALA A 68 -16.00 -10.58 -2.01
CA ALA A 68 -16.92 -9.45 -2.20
C ALA A 68 -18.21 -9.56 -1.37
N ALA A 69 -18.50 -10.72 -0.78
CA ALA A 69 -19.73 -10.95 -0.02
C ALA A 69 -19.56 -10.75 1.50
N ASP A 70 -18.33 -10.76 2.02
CA ASP A 70 -18.05 -10.55 3.44
C ASP A 70 -17.67 -9.10 3.72
N THR A 71 -18.63 -8.18 3.52
CA THR A 71 -18.45 -6.76 3.85
C THR A 71 -18.35 -6.52 5.35
N SER A 72 -18.75 -7.50 6.17
CA SER A 72 -18.70 -7.45 7.63
C SER A 72 -17.27 -7.34 8.17
N GLU A 73 -16.32 -8.07 7.58
CA GLU A 73 -14.89 -7.96 7.96
C GLU A 73 -14.32 -6.58 7.58
N LEU A 74 -14.72 -6.03 6.42
CA LEU A 74 -14.32 -4.69 5.99
C LEU A 74 -14.86 -3.60 6.92
N ASP A 75 -16.09 -3.73 7.39
CA ASP A 75 -16.69 -2.76 8.30
C ASP A 75 -16.10 -2.86 9.71
N GLU A 76 -15.73 -4.06 10.15
CA GLU A 76 -14.98 -4.25 11.40
C GLU A 76 -13.57 -3.66 11.32
N LEU A 77 -12.85 -3.85 10.20
CA LEU A 77 -11.55 -3.24 9.95
C LEU A 77 -11.62 -1.70 9.93
N LYS A 78 -12.62 -1.12 9.26
CA LYS A 78 -12.85 0.34 9.27
C LYS A 78 -13.10 0.86 10.68
N LYS A 79 -13.86 0.13 11.50
CA LYS A 79 -14.13 0.49 12.89
C LYS A 79 -12.86 0.42 13.76
N GLN A 80 -12.01 -0.57 13.54
CA GLN A 80 -10.72 -0.69 14.22
C GLN A 80 -9.76 0.45 13.83
N LEU A 81 -9.72 0.83 12.55
CA LEU A 81 -8.95 1.99 12.07
C LEU A 81 -9.41 3.29 12.72
N ALA A 82 -10.72 3.55 12.74
CA ALA A 82 -11.27 4.75 13.39
C ALA A 82 -10.95 4.79 14.91
N ALA A 83 -10.96 3.64 15.58
CA ALA A 83 -10.58 3.55 16.99
C ALA A 83 -9.08 3.83 17.21
N ARG A 84 -8.20 3.31 16.33
CA ARG A 84 -6.76 3.56 16.38
C ARG A 84 -6.40 5.02 16.07
N ASP A 85 -7.07 5.65 15.11
CA ASP A 85 -6.87 7.06 14.80
C ASP A 85 -7.28 7.96 15.98
N ALA A 86 -8.40 7.65 16.65
CA ALA A 86 -8.81 8.36 17.86
C ALA A 86 -7.82 8.18 19.03
N GLU A 87 -7.23 6.99 19.16
CA GLU A 87 -6.19 6.71 20.17
C GLU A 87 -4.87 7.43 19.84
N LEU A 88 -4.49 7.50 18.57
CA LEU A 88 -3.33 8.26 18.13
C LEU A 88 -3.50 9.76 18.36
N GLU A 89 -4.68 10.33 18.11
CA GLU A 89 -4.95 11.74 18.39
C GLU A 89 -4.92 12.03 19.91
N LYS A 90 -5.41 11.11 20.75
CA LYS A 90 -5.24 11.22 22.21
C LYS A 90 -3.77 11.16 22.63
N LEU A 91 -3.02 10.17 22.13
CA LEU A 91 -1.59 10.03 22.43
C LEU A 91 -0.77 11.23 21.95
N LYS A 92 -1.09 11.81 20.79
CA LYS A 92 -0.47 13.06 20.31
C LYS A 92 -0.85 14.25 21.17
N GLY A 93 -2.11 14.33 21.63
CA GLY A 93 -2.56 15.34 22.59
C GLY A 93 -1.79 15.25 23.91
N ASP A 94 -1.70 14.04 24.49
CA ASP A 94 -0.98 13.77 25.73
C ASP A 94 0.54 13.99 25.58
N ALA A 95 1.12 13.63 24.43
CA ALA A 95 2.53 13.89 24.13
C ALA A 95 2.82 15.39 23.98
N LYS A 96 1.89 16.15 23.38
CA LYS A 96 1.99 17.61 23.25
C LYS A 96 1.80 18.31 24.60
N GLN A 97 0.91 17.80 25.45
CA GLN A 97 0.67 18.35 26.78
C GLN A 97 1.81 18.00 27.77
N LYS A 98 2.42 16.81 27.68
CA LYS A 98 3.65 16.48 28.42
C LYS A 98 4.87 17.28 27.95
N ALA A 99 4.93 17.67 26.66
CA ALA A 99 6.00 18.53 26.16
C ALA A 99 5.89 19.98 26.65
N ASP A 100 4.69 20.45 27.00
CA ASP A 100 4.42 21.83 27.42
C ASP A 100 4.63 22.04 28.94
N ASP A 101 4.37 21.01 29.77
CA ASP A 101 4.47 21.08 31.24
C ASP A 101 5.81 20.57 31.81
N THR A 102 6.70 20.03 30.97
CA THR A 102 8.05 19.63 31.40
C THR A 102 9.02 20.77 31.02
N PRO A 103 9.81 21.33 31.96
CA PRO A 103 10.94 22.18 31.60
C PRO A 103 11.76 21.41 30.57
N SER A 104 11.79 21.90 29.34
CA SER A 104 12.54 21.21 28.30
C SER A 104 13.99 21.10 28.79
N GLU A 105 14.66 19.97 28.54
CA GLU A 105 16.09 19.80 28.85
C GLU A 105 16.93 21.00 28.37
N ARG A 106 16.46 21.64 27.30
CA ARG A 106 16.98 22.90 26.79
C ARG A 106 16.99 24.03 27.82
N ASP A 107 15.90 24.26 28.53
CA ASP A 107 15.76 25.39 29.46
C ASP A 107 16.55 25.17 30.75
N GLU A 108 16.69 23.93 31.20
CA GLU A 108 17.62 23.56 32.28
C GLU A 108 19.08 23.85 31.89
N LEU A 109 19.50 23.44 30.68
CA LEU A 109 20.85 23.72 30.17
C LEU A 109 21.10 25.23 30.02
N LYS A 110 20.13 26.00 29.51
CA LYS A 110 20.26 27.46 29.40
C LYS A 110 20.43 28.11 30.77
N LYS A 111 19.70 27.64 31.79
CA LYS A 111 19.80 28.15 33.17
C LYS A 111 21.19 27.89 33.75
N GLN A 112 21.72 26.66 33.59
CA GLN A 112 23.07 26.31 34.02
C GLN A 112 24.13 27.15 33.30
N ALA A 113 24.01 27.33 31.98
CA ALA A 113 24.92 28.18 31.23
C ALA A 113 24.87 29.65 31.71
N ALA A 114 23.68 30.18 32.01
CA ALA A 114 23.53 31.53 32.55
C ALA A 114 24.16 31.66 33.96
N GLU A 115 24.00 30.65 34.82
CA GLU A 115 24.60 30.61 36.16
C GLU A 115 26.14 30.54 36.09
N LEU A 116 26.68 29.90 35.05
CA LEU A 116 28.12 29.83 34.77
C LEU A 116 28.64 31.02 33.95
N GLY A 117 27.80 31.99 33.59
CA GLY A 117 28.15 33.15 32.77
C GLY A 117 28.64 32.78 31.36
N LEU A 118 28.13 31.68 30.81
CA LEU A 118 28.56 31.10 29.54
C LEU A 118 27.73 31.68 28.39
N GLU A 119 28.39 32.38 27.47
CA GLU A 119 27.75 32.81 26.21
C GLU A 119 27.73 31.66 25.19
N TYR A 120 26.58 31.43 24.57
CA TYR A 120 26.42 30.39 23.56
C TYR A 120 25.57 30.89 22.37
N PRO A 121 25.77 30.35 21.15
CA PRO A 121 24.94 30.69 20.00
C PRO A 121 23.48 30.26 20.21
N GLY A 122 22.52 31.13 19.87
CA GLY A 122 21.08 30.84 20.04
C GLY A 122 20.61 29.53 19.37
N ASN A 123 21.25 29.14 18.26
CA ASN A 123 20.95 27.93 17.48
C ASN A 123 21.82 26.71 17.86
N ILE A 124 22.49 26.72 19.01
CA ILE A 124 23.31 25.57 19.44
C ILE A 124 22.44 24.36 19.80
N SER A 125 22.83 23.15 19.39
CA SER A 125 22.17 21.89 19.77
C SER A 125 22.32 21.58 21.27
N ASN A 126 21.39 20.82 21.86
CA ASN A 126 21.43 20.43 23.28
C ASN A 126 22.72 19.72 23.69
N VAL A 127 23.21 18.80 22.84
CA VAL A 127 24.46 18.05 23.09
C VAL A 127 25.64 19.00 23.28
N LYS A 128 25.85 19.92 22.33
CA LYS A 128 26.94 20.90 22.40
C LYS A 128 26.81 21.89 23.55
N LEU A 129 25.58 22.30 23.90
CA LEU A 129 25.37 23.20 25.05
C LEU A 129 25.77 22.50 26.35
N LYS A 130 25.41 21.22 26.49
CA LYS A 130 25.80 20.40 27.65
C LYS A 130 27.31 20.24 27.74
N GLU A 131 27.99 19.94 26.63
CA GLU A 131 29.46 19.82 26.61
C GLU A 131 30.17 21.11 27.04
N LEU A 132 29.66 22.29 26.64
CA LEU A 132 30.22 23.58 27.08
C LEU A 132 30.05 23.80 28.60
N ILE A 133 28.88 23.45 29.13
CA ILE A 133 28.58 23.53 30.57
C ILE A 133 29.51 22.59 31.34
N ASP A 134 29.64 21.33 30.92
CA ASP A 134 30.48 20.33 31.59
C ASP A 134 31.97 20.73 31.53
N ALA A 135 32.44 21.23 30.38
CA ALA A 135 33.81 21.74 30.24
C ALA A 135 34.08 22.93 31.17
N LYS A 136 33.09 23.80 31.36
CA LYS A 136 33.20 24.96 32.26
C LYS A 136 33.17 24.57 33.74
N LEU A 137 32.41 23.55 34.10
CA LEU A 137 32.37 22.99 35.46
C LEU A 137 33.64 22.22 35.83
N ALA A 138 34.30 21.64 34.84
CA ALA A 138 35.56 20.90 35.02
C ALA A 138 36.82 21.79 34.99
N SER A 139 36.68 23.10 34.70
CA SER A 139 37.77 24.09 34.67
C SER A 139 37.89 24.85 35.98
#